data_AF-A0A1I4BJP1-F1
#
_entry.id   AF-A0A1I4BJP1-F1
#
_cell.length_a   1.000
_cell.length_b   1.000
_cell.length_c   1.000
_cell.angle_alpha   90.00
_cell.angle_beta   90.00
_cell.angle_gamma   90.00
#
_symmetry.space_group_name_H-M   'P 1'
#
loop_
_entity.id
_entity.type
_entity.pdbx_description
1 polymer ?
#
loop_
_entity_poly.entity_id
_entity_poly.type
_entity_poly.pdbx_seq_one_letter_code
_entity_poly.pdbx_strand_id
1 'polypeptide(L)'
;MTDLVGGALDRLAADLPSDQRGRFLELMRTGLAEFDAVVGPEDQVVEIEAAADVPPGERLAAAERFAAKRRAFTLGRRSGELLTAFAEGRDVAADAERLLAEIETALAEMRDDGIRRELGDYATECRYVLSGGTGPNSPRGSKLA
;
A
#
# COMPACT_ATOMS: atom_id res chain seq x y z
N MET A 1 16.51 23.34 -5.45
CA MET A 1 15.79 22.72 -4.32
C MET A 1 16.45 21.37 -4.10
N THR A 2 17.00 21.11 -2.93
CA THR A 2 17.71 19.86 -2.63
C THR A 2 16.70 18.72 -2.56
N ASP A 3 16.92 17.64 -3.31
CA ASP A 3 16.12 16.42 -3.20
C ASP A 3 16.47 15.72 -1.87
N LEU A 4 15.74 16.10 -0.81
CA LEU A 4 15.95 15.59 0.55
C LEU A 4 15.74 14.08 0.61
N VAL A 5 14.69 13.60 -0.05
CA VAL A 5 14.30 12.18 -0.11
C VAL A 5 15.34 11.37 -0.87
N GLY A 6 15.75 11.84 -2.06
CA GLY A 6 16.80 11.20 -2.85
C GLY A 6 18.13 11.10 -2.09
N GLY A 7 18.54 12.18 -1.42
CA GLY A 7 19.76 12.19 -0.60
C GLY A 7 19.70 11.23 0.58
N ALA A 8 18.55 11.12 1.26
CA ALA A 8 18.36 10.17 2.36
C ALA A 8 18.39 8.71 1.86
N LEU A 9 17.72 8.41 0.75
CA LEU A 9 17.73 7.08 0.13
C LEU A 9 19.14 6.65 -0.32
N ASP A 10 19.91 7.58 -0.91
CA ASP A 10 21.28 7.29 -1.33
C ASP A 10 22.20 6.98 -0.16
N ARG A 11 22.04 7.68 0.98
CA ARG A 11 22.77 7.37 2.21
C ARG A 11 22.39 6.00 2.75
N LEU A 12 21.10 5.69 2.82
CA LEU A 12 20.62 4.40 3.33
C LEU A 12 21.07 3.22 2.46
N ALA A 13 21.16 3.43 1.15
CA ALA A 13 21.58 2.42 0.19
C ALA A 13 23.10 2.30 0.02
N ALA A 14 23.90 3.15 0.67
CA ALA A 14 25.36 3.19 0.52
C ALA A 14 26.05 1.89 0.95
N ASP A 15 25.52 1.24 1.99
CA ASP A 15 26.08 0.00 2.55
C ASP A 15 25.53 -1.27 1.86
N LEU A 16 24.67 -1.12 0.85
CA LEU A 16 24.10 -2.26 0.14
C LEU A 16 25.04 -2.78 -0.96
N PRO A 17 25.08 -4.11 -1.17
CA PRO A 17 25.67 -4.69 -2.36
C PRO A 17 25.13 -4.02 -3.64
N SER A 18 26.00 -3.78 -4.62
CA SER A 18 25.66 -3.04 -5.84
C SER A 18 24.53 -3.68 -6.66
N ASP A 19 24.44 -5.01 -6.61
CA ASP A 19 23.38 -5.81 -7.24
C ASP A 19 22.02 -5.67 -6.55
N GLN A 20 22.00 -5.27 -5.28
CA GLN A 20 20.77 -5.05 -4.50
C GLN A 20 20.33 -3.58 -4.48
N ARG A 21 21.29 -2.64 -4.58
CA ARG A 21 21.06 -1.20 -4.45
C ARG A 21 19.96 -0.68 -5.39
N GLY A 22 20.00 -1.07 -6.66
CA GLY A 22 19.01 -0.61 -7.64
C GLY A 22 17.59 -1.02 -7.25
N ARG A 23 17.39 -2.29 -6.90
CA ARG A 23 16.09 -2.83 -6.49
C ARG A 23 15.60 -2.23 -5.18
N PHE A 24 16.49 -2.04 -4.21
CA PHE A 24 16.17 -1.38 -2.95
C PHE A 24 15.63 0.04 -3.17
N LEU A 25 16.35 0.85 -3.96
CA LEU A 25 15.94 2.23 -4.24
C LEU A 25 14.59 2.30 -4.98
N GLU A 26 14.35 1.38 -5.91
CA GLU A 26 13.05 1.26 -6.60
C GLU A 26 11.92 0.98 -5.60
N LEU A 27 12.08 -0.05 -4.76
CA LEU A 27 11.06 -0.44 -3.77
C LEU A 27 10.75 0.66 -2.77
N MET A 28 11.78 1.33 -2.24
CA MET A 28 11.60 2.44 -1.32
C MET A 28 10.85 3.60 -1.98
N ARG A 29 11.21 3.96 -3.21
CA ARG A 29 10.51 5.01 -3.97
C ARG A 29 9.05 4.64 -4.25
N THR A 30 8.78 3.39 -4.63
CA THR A 30 7.41 2.91 -4.82
C THR A 30 6.60 3.00 -3.52
N GLY A 31 7.16 2.54 -2.39
CA GLY A 31 6.48 2.64 -1.10
C GLY A 31 6.24 4.08 -0.65
N LEU A 32 7.19 4.99 -0.92
CA LEU A 32 7.07 6.41 -0.60
C LEU A 32 6.11 7.15 -1.53
N ALA A 33 5.98 6.78 -2.80
CA ALA A 33 4.97 7.35 -3.69
C ALA A 33 3.54 7.07 -3.18
N GLU A 34 3.34 5.90 -2.57
CA GLU A 34 2.09 5.52 -1.87
C GLU A 34 1.96 6.21 -0.48
N PHE A 35 3.02 6.87 -0.01
CA PHE A 35 3.07 7.69 1.21
C PHE A 35 2.78 9.18 0.95
N ASP A 36 3.21 9.67 -0.20
CA ASP A 36 3.17 11.08 -0.63
C ASP A 36 1.77 11.70 -0.67
N ALA A 37 0.71 10.89 -0.79
CA ALA A 37 -0.66 11.40 -0.83
C ALA A 37 -1.13 12.09 0.48
N VAL A 38 -0.39 11.97 1.60
CA VAL A 38 -0.80 12.47 2.91
C VAL A 38 0.32 13.19 3.69
N VAL A 39 1.59 12.97 3.34
CA VAL A 39 2.72 13.31 4.21
C VAL A 39 3.87 13.96 3.43
N GLY A 40 4.43 15.06 3.97
CA GLY A 40 5.40 15.88 3.27
C GLY A 40 6.80 15.25 3.13
N PRO A 41 7.71 15.85 2.35
CA PRO A 41 9.05 15.31 2.11
C PRO A 41 9.89 15.12 3.39
N GLU A 42 9.62 15.89 4.43
CA GLU A 42 10.33 15.83 5.72
C GLU A 42 9.95 14.56 6.50
N ASP A 43 8.67 14.20 6.54
CA ASP A 43 8.19 12.98 7.18
C ASP A 43 8.62 11.73 6.41
N GLN A 44 8.72 11.81 5.09
CA GLN A 44 9.29 10.75 4.27
C GLN A 44 10.76 10.48 4.63
N VAL A 45 11.52 11.54 4.94
CA VAL A 45 12.91 11.38 5.41
C VAL A 45 12.94 10.68 6.77
N VAL A 46 12.01 10.97 7.69
CA VAL A 46 11.92 10.27 8.97
C VAL A 46 11.69 8.76 8.78
N GLU A 47 10.80 8.37 7.87
CA GLU A 47 10.57 6.95 7.53
C GLU A 47 11.81 6.28 6.92
N ILE A 48 12.54 6.99 6.04
CA ILE A 48 13.80 6.50 5.47
C ILE A 48 14.87 6.36 6.56
N GLU A 49 14.97 7.32 7.47
CA GLU A 49 15.95 7.30 8.56
C GLU A 49 15.63 6.20 9.57
N ALA A 50 14.35 5.94 9.85
CA ALA A 50 13.94 4.79 10.66
C ALA A 50 14.34 3.45 10.02
N ALA A 51 14.37 3.37 8.68
CA ALA A 51 14.86 2.18 7.99
C ALA A 51 16.39 1.97 8.11
N ALA A 52 17.14 2.96 8.62
CA ALA A 52 18.58 2.80 8.90
C ALA A 52 18.87 1.81 10.04
N ASP A 53 17.93 1.62 10.96
CA ASP A 53 18.01 0.66 12.06
C ASP A 53 17.92 -0.81 11.57
N VAL A 54 17.50 -1.02 10.32
CA VAL A 54 17.50 -2.35 9.70
C VAL A 54 18.93 -2.73 9.30
N PRO A 55 19.43 -3.91 9.73
CA PRO A 55 20.75 -4.39 9.32
C PRO A 55 20.90 -4.43 7.79
N PRO A 56 22.06 -4.07 7.21
CA PRO A 56 22.23 -3.99 5.76
C PRO A 56 21.80 -5.25 5.00
N GLY A 57 22.07 -6.45 5.54
CA GLY A 57 21.67 -7.73 4.92
C GLY A 57 20.16 -7.99 4.90
N GLU A 58 19.37 -7.23 5.68
CA GLU A 58 17.91 -7.37 5.77
C GLU A 58 17.16 -6.21 5.08
N ARG A 59 17.85 -5.13 4.71
CA ARG A 59 17.24 -3.90 4.17
C ARG A 59 16.45 -4.15 2.90
N LEU A 60 16.90 -5.03 2.00
CA LEU A 60 16.14 -5.34 0.77
C LEU A 60 14.79 -6.00 1.10
N ALA A 61 14.79 -7.03 1.95
CA ALA A 61 13.57 -7.69 2.39
C ALA A 61 12.67 -6.77 3.23
N ALA A 62 13.25 -5.82 3.97
CA ALA A 62 12.51 -4.77 4.66
C ALA A 62 11.86 -3.79 3.67
N ALA A 63 12.57 -3.37 2.61
CA ALA A 63 12.04 -2.50 1.56
C ALA A 63 10.90 -3.17 0.78
N GLU A 64 11.01 -4.48 0.48
CA GLU A 64 9.93 -5.26 -0.13
C GLU A 64 8.68 -5.26 0.76
N ARG A 65 8.84 -5.54 2.06
CA ARG A 65 7.75 -5.51 3.03
C ARG A 65 7.15 -4.11 3.18
N PHE A 66 7.98 -3.07 3.17
CA PHE A 66 7.54 -1.69 3.23
C PHE A 66 6.67 -1.34 2.02
N ALA A 67 7.17 -1.57 0.81
CA ALA A 67 6.43 -1.31 -0.42
C ALA A 67 5.10 -2.09 -0.47
N ALA A 68 5.12 -3.36 -0.07
CA ALA A 68 3.93 -4.20 0.04
C ALA A 68 2.89 -3.62 1.01
N LYS A 69 3.32 -3.25 2.22
CA LYS A 69 2.44 -2.64 3.24
C LYS A 69 1.84 -1.31 2.78
N ARG A 70 2.66 -0.46 2.16
CA ARG A 70 2.19 0.85 1.66
C ARG A 70 1.15 0.68 0.55
N ARG A 71 1.40 -0.21 -0.42
CA ARG A 71 0.41 -0.54 -1.46
C ARG A 71 -0.89 -1.07 -0.85
N ALA A 72 -0.81 -2.01 0.09
CA ALA A 72 -2.00 -2.56 0.76
C ALA A 72 -2.78 -1.47 1.53
N PHE A 73 -2.08 -0.58 2.23
CA PHE A 73 -2.69 0.56 2.92
C PHE A 73 -3.44 1.48 1.95
N THR A 74 -2.84 1.85 0.80
CA THR A 74 -3.51 2.68 -0.21
C THR A 74 -4.78 2.02 -0.74
N LEU A 75 -4.71 0.74 -1.08
CA LEU A 75 -5.86 -0.03 -1.55
C LEU A 75 -6.95 -0.11 -0.47
N GLY A 76 -6.56 -0.32 0.79
CA GLY A 76 -7.47 -0.35 1.94
C GLY A 76 -8.17 0.99 2.19
N ARG A 77 -7.48 2.12 2.03
CA ARG A 77 -8.07 3.46 2.10
C ARG A 77 -9.12 3.65 1.00
N ARG A 78 -8.76 3.37 -0.26
CA ARG A 78 -9.66 3.48 -1.42
C ARG A 78 -10.89 2.59 -1.27
N SER A 79 -10.72 1.37 -0.75
CA SER A 79 -11.85 0.46 -0.47
C SER A 79 -12.80 1.06 0.57
N GLY A 80 -12.25 1.68 1.63
CA GLY A 80 -13.04 2.39 2.63
C GLY A 80 -13.81 3.58 2.04
N GLU A 81 -13.16 4.39 1.20
CA GLU A 81 -13.78 5.51 0.51
C GLU A 81 -14.93 5.08 -0.41
N LEU A 82 -14.77 3.94 -1.10
CA LEU A 82 -15.83 3.36 -1.91
C LEU A 82 -17.00 2.87 -1.06
N LEU A 83 -16.75 2.24 0.09
CA LEU A 83 -17.81 1.84 1.01
C LEU A 83 -18.61 3.05 1.53
N THR A 84 -17.92 4.14 1.89
CA THR A 84 -18.58 5.39 2.29
C THR A 84 -19.41 5.96 1.14
N ALA A 85 -18.85 6.03 -0.07
CA ALA A 85 -19.56 6.50 -1.25
C ALA A 85 -20.81 5.68 -1.58
N PHE A 86 -20.69 4.36 -1.48
CA PHE A 86 -21.78 3.44 -1.70
C PHE A 86 -22.89 3.61 -0.65
N ALA A 87 -22.54 3.76 0.63
CA ALA A 87 -23.49 4.03 1.71
C ALA A 87 -24.21 5.38 1.55
N GLU A 88 -23.56 6.36 0.94
CA GLU A 88 -24.16 7.65 0.55
C GLU A 88 -25.07 7.55 -0.70
N GLY A 89 -25.20 6.35 -1.29
CA GLY A 89 -26.03 6.11 -2.47
C GLY A 89 -25.40 6.53 -3.80
N ARG A 90 -24.08 6.76 -3.84
CA ARG A 90 -23.37 7.09 -5.09
C ARG A 90 -23.19 5.83 -5.94
N ASP A 91 -23.31 6.00 -7.26
CA ASP A 91 -22.95 4.95 -8.21
C ASP A 91 -21.42 4.83 -8.31
N VAL A 92 -20.89 3.77 -7.71
CA VAL A 92 -19.45 3.50 -7.61
C VAL A 92 -19.10 2.10 -8.11
N ALA A 93 -19.97 1.46 -8.89
CA ALA A 93 -19.76 0.10 -9.38
C ALA A 93 -18.49 -0.02 -10.23
N ALA A 94 -18.31 0.87 -11.22
CA ALA A 94 -17.12 0.86 -12.07
C ALA A 94 -15.81 1.09 -11.28
N ASP A 95 -15.86 1.94 -10.24
CA ASP A 95 -14.70 2.18 -9.38
C ASP A 95 -14.37 0.96 -8.52
N ALA A 96 -15.40 0.25 -8.03
CA ALA A 96 -15.24 -0.99 -7.28
C ALA A 96 -14.72 -2.14 -8.15
N GLU A 97 -15.13 -2.26 -9.42
CA GLU A 97 -14.58 -3.25 -10.36
C GLU A 97 -13.08 -3.02 -10.60
N ARG A 98 -12.73 -1.76 -10.87
CA ARG A 98 -11.33 -1.37 -11.08
C ARG A 98 -10.48 -1.63 -9.84
N LEU A 99 -10.95 -1.21 -8.67
CA LEU A 99 -10.21 -1.44 -7.43
C LEU A 99 -10.07 -2.94 -7.12
N LEU A 100 -11.11 -3.75 -7.37
CA LEU A 100 -11.06 -5.19 -7.18
C LEU A 100 -9.97 -5.83 -8.06
N ALA A 101 -9.87 -5.46 -9.34
CA ALA A 101 -8.83 -5.97 -10.23
C ALA A 101 -7.40 -5.61 -9.76
N GLU A 102 -7.22 -4.38 -9.24
CA GLU A 102 -5.94 -3.95 -8.65
C GLU A 102 -5.58 -4.77 -7.40
N ILE A 103 -6.56 -5.04 -6.53
CA ILE A 103 -6.39 -5.86 -5.33
C ILE A 103 -6.08 -7.32 -5.69
N GLU A 104 -6.77 -7.89 -6.69
CA GLU A 104 -6.53 -9.27 -7.13
C GLU A 104 -5.13 -9.45 -7.73
N THR A 105 -4.64 -8.44 -8.47
CA THR A 105 -3.25 -8.39 -8.94
C THR A 105 -2.28 -8.37 -7.75
N ALA A 106 -2.52 -7.50 -6.76
CA ALA A 106 -1.69 -7.43 -5.57
C ALA A 106 -1.69 -8.75 -4.78
N LEU A 107 -2.84 -9.42 -4.65
CA LEU A 107 -2.97 -10.73 -3.98
C LEU A 107 -2.18 -11.84 -4.68
N ALA A 108 -2.09 -11.83 -6.01
CA ALA A 108 -1.34 -12.83 -6.76
C ALA A 108 0.18 -12.72 -6.50
N GLU A 109 0.67 -11.51 -6.25
CA GLU A 109 2.08 -11.20 -6.03
C GLU A 109 2.48 -11.29 -4.55
N MET A 110 1.53 -11.18 -3.63
CA MET A 110 1.78 -11.04 -2.20
C MET A 110 2.10 -12.39 -1.53
N ARG A 111 3.24 -12.43 -0.82
CA ARG A 111 3.68 -13.60 -0.05
C ARG A 111 3.46 -13.50 1.46
N ASP A 112 3.29 -12.28 1.98
CA ASP A 112 3.05 -12.05 3.41
C ASP A 112 1.58 -12.36 3.74
N ASP A 113 1.34 -13.38 4.56
CA ASP A 113 -0.01 -13.84 4.90
C ASP A 113 -0.85 -12.79 5.63
N GLY A 114 -0.23 -11.91 6.41
CA GLY A 114 -0.91 -10.80 7.08
C GLY A 114 -1.46 -9.81 6.05
N ILE A 115 -0.61 -9.39 5.12
CA ILE A 115 -1.00 -8.46 4.04
C ILE A 115 -2.00 -9.13 3.09
N ARG A 116 -1.82 -10.42 2.77
CA ARG A 116 -2.79 -11.18 1.95
C ARG A 116 -4.18 -11.18 2.57
N ARG A 117 -4.26 -11.33 3.90
CA ARG A 117 -5.54 -11.29 4.62
C ARG A 117 -6.20 -9.93 4.51
N GLU A 118 -5.46 -8.85 4.76
CA GLU A 118 -5.96 -7.46 4.62
C GLU A 118 -6.48 -7.19 3.21
N LEU A 119 -5.71 -7.55 2.17
CA LEU A 119 -6.12 -7.43 0.78
C LEU A 119 -7.37 -8.26 0.46
N GLY A 120 -7.50 -9.46 1.05
CA GLY A 120 -8.68 -10.31 0.90
C GLY A 120 -9.94 -9.69 1.50
N ASP A 121 -9.81 -9.00 2.64
CA ASP A 121 -10.89 -8.24 3.25
C ASP A 121 -11.30 -7.08 2.32
N TYR A 122 -10.35 -6.32 1.76
CA TYR A 122 -10.66 -5.23 0.82
C TYR A 122 -11.30 -5.71 -0.49
N ALA A 123 -10.89 -6.88 -1.00
CA ALA A 123 -11.55 -7.50 -2.15
C ALA A 123 -13.01 -7.87 -1.83
N THR A 124 -13.26 -8.36 -0.62
CA THR A 124 -14.62 -8.69 -0.14
C THR A 124 -15.49 -7.44 -0.07
N GLU A 125 -14.93 -6.31 0.38
CA GLU A 125 -15.61 -5.01 0.42
C GLU A 125 -16.00 -4.52 -0.98
N CYS A 126 -15.11 -4.65 -1.97
CA CYS A 126 -15.44 -4.32 -3.36
C CYS A 126 -16.58 -5.19 -3.89
N ARG A 127 -16.54 -6.51 -3.63
CA ARG A 127 -17.61 -7.44 -4.03
C ARG A 127 -18.94 -7.13 -3.34
N TYR A 128 -18.91 -6.68 -2.09
CA TYR A 128 -20.11 -6.19 -1.38
C TYR A 128 -20.75 -5.00 -2.11
N VAL A 129 -19.95 -3.99 -2.49
CA VAL A 129 -20.43 -2.84 -3.28
C VAL A 129 -21.03 -3.30 -4.61
N LEU A 130 -20.33 -4.15 -5.36
CA LEU A 130 -20.77 -4.66 -6.66
C LEU A 130 -22.06 -5.47 -6.60
N SER A 131 -22.34 -6.11 -5.46
CA SER A 131 -23.58 -6.84 -5.21
C SER A 131 -24.76 -5.96 -4.77
N GLY A 132 -24.58 -4.63 -4.72
CA GLY A 132 -25.59 -3.72 -4.16
C GLY A 132 -25.82 -3.94 -2.66
N GLY A 133 -24.79 -4.40 -1.92
CA GLY A 133 -24.86 -4.63 -0.49
C GLY A 133 -25.51 -5.95 -0.05
N THR A 134 -25.79 -6.86 -0.99
CA THR A 134 -26.44 -8.16 -0.70
C THR A 134 -25.47 -9.35 -0.69
N GLY A 135 -24.23 -9.11 -1.08
CA GLY A 135 -23.17 -10.11 -1.23
C GLY A 135 -22.43 -10.41 0.08
N PRO A 136 -21.14 -10.78 0.01
CA PRO A 136 -20.41 -11.26 1.17
C PRO A 136 -20.29 -10.19 2.28
N ASN A 137 -20.30 -10.65 3.53
CA ASN A 137 -20.22 -9.76 4.70
C ASN A 137 -18.92 -8.96 4.69
N SER A 138 -19.07 -7.67 4.39
CA SER A 138 -17.99 -6.68 4.40
C SER A 138 -17.60 -6.36 5.85
N PRO A 139 -16.32 -6.53 6.28
CA PRO A 139 -15.89 -6.24 7.65
C PRO A 139 -16.14 -4.80 8.10
N ARG A 140 -16.02 -3.85 7.17
CA ARG A 140 -16.34 -2.42 7.42
C ARG A 140 -17.75 -2.05 6.96
N GLY A 141 -18.21 -2.56 5.83
CA GLY A 141 -19.51 -2.23 5.24
C GLY A 141 -20.70 -2.66 6.10
N SER A 142 -20.59 -3.79 6.81
CA SER A 142 -21.62 -4.23 7.78
C SER A 142 -21.82 -3.27 8.96
N LYS A 143 -20.86 -2.36 9.23
CA LYS A 143 -20.97 -1.33 10.28
C LYS A 143 -21.61 -0.03 9.79
N LEU A 144 -21.82 0.09 8.47
CA LEU A 144 -22.40 1.28 7.83
C LEU A 144 -23.90 1.09 7.50
N ALA A 145 -24.41 -0.13 7.64
CA ALA A 145 -25.81 -0.50 7.40
C ALA A 145 -26.71 -0.28 8.62
#